data_AF-V4LVJ7-F1
#
_entry.id   AF-V4LVJ7-F1
#
_cell.length_a   1.000
_cell.length_b   1.000
_cell.length_c   1.000
_cell.angle_alpha   90.00
_cell.angle_beta   90.00
_cell.angle_gamma   90.00
#
_symmetry.space_group_name_H-M   'P 1'
#
loop_
_entity.id
_entity.type
_entity.pdbx_description
1 polymer ?
#
loop_
_entity_poly.entity_id
_entity_poly.type
_entity_poly.pdbx_seq_one_letter_code
_entity_poly.pdbx_strand_id
1 'polypeptide(L)'
;MGGSFRGGRGVIGASSALAALAPGDPYTFELTFYRLPELWGSRRCVDFGEAFLAEAKSSATVNNLDLEERVVAAAPGGPDPVLAGFRGLRPDELWQFEGALCERPHFAVLYRSNQHTGVHLVEGELRPYRSVLIRGTVASRPIKVPRGHVIVTLKTERGLIDVAFFRETGP
;
A
#
# COMPACT_ATOMS: atom_id res chain seq x y z
N MET A 1 -7.24 24.19 -15.68
CA MET A 1 -6.66 22.82 -15.69
C MET A 1 -5.80 22.62 -14.45
N GLY A 2 -6.18 21.70 -13.56
CA GLY A 2 -5.45 21.46 -12.30
C GLY A 2 -4.05 20.85 -12.50
N GLY A 3 -3.85 20.02 -13.52
CA GLY A 3 -2.56 19.39 -13.80
C GLY A 3 -1.43 20.36 -14.16
N SER A 4 -1.75 21.51 -14.74
CA SER A 4 -0.79 22.56 -15.14
C SER A 4 -0.48 23.56 -14.01
N PHE A 5 -1.09 23.42 -12.83
CA PHE A 5 -0.88 24.31 -11.70
C PHE A 5 0.51 24.10 -11.05
N ARG A 6 1.14 25.17 -10.56
CA ARG A 6 2.44 25.18 -9.83
C ARG A 6 3.51 24.23 -10.42
N GLY A 7 3.87 24.44 -11.68
CA GLY A 7 5.00 23.74 -12.32
C GLY A 7 4.62 22.47 -13.08
N GLY A 8 3.34 22.17 -13.26
CA GLY A 8 2.85 21.23 -14.28
C GLY A 8 3.13 19.74 -14.02
N ARG A 9 3.74 19.38 -12.89
CA ARG A 9 4.05 17.98 -12.54
C ARG A 9 2.80 17.10 -12.43
N GLY A 10 1.64 17.69 -12.17
CA GLY A 10 0.36 16.98 -12.12
C GLY A 10 -0.02 16.33 -13.46
N VAL A 11 0.48 16.85 -14.58
CA VAL A 11 0.25 16.24 -15.91
C VAL A 11 0.87 14.84 -15.99
N ILE A 12 2.05 14.62 -15.39
CA ILE A 12 2.70 13.31 -15.39
C ILE A 12 1.80 12.29 -14.70
N GLY A 13 1.32 12.60 -13.49
CA GLY A 13 0.43 11.71 -12.74
C GLY A 13 -0.90 11.46 -13.45
N ALA A 14 -1.52 12.49 -14.02
CA ALA A 14 -2.78 12.37 -14.72
C ALA A 14 -2.67 11.49 -15.97
N SER A 15 -1.65 11.71 -16.81
CA SER A 15 -1.40 10.90 -18.01
C SER A 15 -1.06 9.46 -17.65
N SER A 16 -0.25 9.24 -16.61
CA SER A 16 0.07 7.89 -16.13
C SER A 16 -1.16 7.16 -15.61
N ALA A 17 -2.05 7.83 -14.84
CA ALA A 17 -3.26 7.21 -14.30
C ALA A 17 -4.23 6.75 -15.39
N LEU A 18 -4.33 7.49 -16.50
CA LEU A 18 -5.15 7.10 -17.66
C LEU A 18 -4.65 5.82 -18.34
N ALA A 19 -3.33 5.58 -18.31
CA ALA A 19 -2.69 4.44 -18.96
C ALA A 19 -2.23 3.34 -17.98
N ALA A 20 -2.56 3.47 -16.69
CA ALA A 20 -1.95 2.66 -15.63
C ALA A 20 -2.39 1.17 -15.65
N LEU A 21 -3.55 0.87 -16.22
CA LEU A 21 -4.12 -0.47 -16.29
C LEU A 21 -4.60 -0.74 -17.72
N ALA A 22 -3.82 -1.50 -18.49
CA ALA A 22 -4.22 -1.97 -19.80
C ALA A 22 -5.22 -3.16 -19.69
N PRO A 23 -5.98 -3.45 -20.76
CA PRO A 23 -6.82 -4.65 -20.79
C PRO A 23 -5.99 -5.91 -20.53
N GLY A 24 -6.33 -6.64 -19.46
CA GLY A 24 -5.64 -7.87 -19.06
C GLY A 24 -4.58 -7.70 -17.96
N ASP A 25 -4.22 -6.46 -17.60
CA ASP A 25 -3.30 -6.23 -16.49
C ASP A 25 -3.92 -6.65 -15.14
N PRO A 26 -3.11 -7.18 -14.21
CA PRO A 26 -3.59 -7.48 -12.87
C PRO A 26 -3.96 -6.19 -12.14
N TYR A 27 -5.02 -6.24 -11.34
CA TYR A 27 -5.42 -5.14 -10.47
C TYR A 27 -6.05 -5.69 -9.18
N THR A 28 -6.06 -4.85 -8.16
CA THR A 28 -6.84 -5.05 -6.93
C THR A 28 -7.91 -3.98 -6.82
N PHE A 29 -8.84 -4.14 -5.90
CA PHE A 29 -9.84 -3.15 -5.56
C PHE A 29 -9.50 -2.46 -4.24
N GLU A 30 -9.84 -1.18 -4.15
CA GLU A 30 -9.84 -0.42 -2.90
C GLU A 30 -11.19 0.29 -2.75
N LEU A 31 -11.93 -0.02 -1.69
CA LEU A 31 -13.14 0.69 -1.30
C LEU A 31 -12.78 1.75 -0.27
N THR A 32 -12.76 3.00 -0.72
CA THR A 32 -12.38 4.15 0.10
C THR A 32 -13.60 4.88 0.62
N PHE A 33 -13.76 4.92 1.94
CA PHE A 33 -14.77 5.70 2.63
C PHE A 33 -14.22 7.09 2.95
N TYR A 34 -14.99 8.13 2.65
CA TYR A 34 -14.61 9.52 2.88
C TYR A 34 -15.39 10.13 4.04
N ARG A 35 -14.73 11.00 4.79
CA ARG A 35 -15.28 11.69 5.96
C ARG A 35 -15.99 12.97 5.55
N LEU A 36 -16.95 13.35 6.38
CA LEU A 36 -17.51 14.69 6.38
C LEU A 36 -16.40 15.74 6.60
N PRO A 37 -16.40 16.88 5.89
CA PRO A 37 -15.37 17.93 6.01
C PRO A 37 -15.12 18.41 7.44
N GLU A 38 -16.15 18.42 8.27
CA GLU A 38 -16.10 18.87 9.67
C GLU A 38 -15.20 17.96 10.54
N LEU A 39 -14.92 16.74 10.08
CA LEU A 39 -14.12 15.74 10.79
C LEU A 39 -12.67 15.69 10.29
N TRP A 40 -12.29 16.42 9.23
CA TRP A 40 -10.93 16.41 8.71
C TRP A 40 -9.93 16.91 9.77
N GLY A 41 -8.77 16.25 9.86
CA GLY A 41 -7.76 16.54 10.90
C GLY A 41 -8.09 15.99 12.30
N SER A 42 -9.32 15.55 12.57
CA SER A 42 -9.67 14.87 13.82
C SER A 42 -9.27 13.39 13.79
N ARG A 43 -9.19 12.74 14.96
CA ARG A 43 -8.90 11.30 15.05
C ARG A 43 -10.01 10.50 14.35
N ARG A 44 -9.62 9.50 13.56
CA ARG A 44 -10.53 8.54 12.93
C ARG A 44 -11.05 7.52 13.92
N CYS A 45 -12.30 7.11 13.73
CA CYS A 45 -12.91 5.98 14.42
C CYS A 45 -13.15 4.84 13.44
N VAL A 46 -12.28 3.83 13.50
CA VAL A 46 -12.44 2.55 12.82
C VAL A 46 -12.16 1.46 13.84
N ASP A 47 -13.15 0.63 14.12
CA ASP A 47 -13.08 -0.42 15.13
C ASP A 47 -12.27 -1.61 14.62
N PHE A 48 -11.20 -1.95 15.34
CA PHE A 48 -10.33 -3.06 14.97
C PHE A 48 -11.02 -4.42 15.08
N GLY A 49 -11.87 -4.62 16.09
CA GLY A 49 -12.56 -5.89 16.31
C GLY A 49 -13.52 -6.22 15.18
N GLU A 50 -14.36 -5.26 14.80
CA GLU A 50 -15.28 -5.38 13.68
C GLU A 50 -14.53 -5.52 12.35
N ALA A 51 -13.44 -4.76 12.14
CA ALA A 51 -12.60 -4.90 10.95
C ALA A 51 -11.93 -6.30 10.90
N PHE A 52 -11.51 -6.83 12.05
CA PHE A 52 -10.98 -8.20 12.16
C PHE A 52 -12.03 -9.26 11.82
N LEU A 53 -13.26 -9.11 12.31
CA LEU A 53 -14.37 -10.01 11.96
C LEU A 53 -14.73 -9.95 10.47
N ALA A 54 -14.65 -8.78 9.86
CA ALA A 54 -14.82 -8.59 8.42
C ALA A 54 -13.70 -9.28 7.63
N GLU A 55 -12.44 -9.04 7.99
CA GLU A 55 -11.27 -9.67 7.36
C GLU A 55 -11.33 -11.20 7.46
N ALA A 56 -11.70 -11.74 8.63
CA ALA A 56 -11.77 -13.20 8.86
C ALA A 56 -12.84 -13.92 8.03
N LYS A 57 -13.84 -13.19 7.50
CA LYS A 57 -14.89 -13.74 6.63
C LYS A 57 -14.50 -13.78 5.15
N SER A 58 -13.43 -13.10 4.77
CA SER A 58 -12.95 -13.01 3.39
C SER A 58 -11.66 -13.78 3.20
N SER A 59 -11.53 -14.44 2.06
CA SER A 59 -10.25 -14.99 1.57
C SER A 59 -9.61 -14.10 0.50
N ALA A 60 -10.24 -12.97 0.19
CA ALA A 60 -9.90 -12.10 -0.93
C ALA A 60 -9.48 -10.69 -0.47
N THR A 61 -9.47 -10.39 0.82
CA THR A 61 -8.93 -9.13 1.36
C THR A 61 -7.40 -9.12 1.37
N VAL A 62 -6.82 -7.92 1.33
CA VAL A 62 -5.37 -7.74 1.21
C VAL A 62 -4.90 -6.61 2.12
N ASN A 63 -4.14 -6.97 3.16
CA ASN A 63 -3.35 -6.03 3.96
C ASN A 63 -4.16 -4.84 4.54
N ASN A 64 -5.31 -5.15 5.15
CA ASN A 64 -6.19 -4.15 5.79
C ASN A 64 -5.90 -3.94 7.27
N LEU A 65 -5.26 -4.91 7.92
CA LEU A 65 -5.02 -4.95 9.35
C LEU A 65 -3.54 -5.16 9.61
N ASP A 66 -3.05 -4.48 10.64
CA ASP A 66 -1.81 -4.85 11.32
C ASP A 66 -2.19 -5.62 12.59
N LEU A 67 -1.93 -6.92 12.59
CA LEU A 67 -2.28 -7.80 13.70
C LEU A 67 -1.32 -7.67 14.89
N GLU A 68 -0.07 -7.24 14.65
CA GLU A 68 0.93 -7.08 15.69
C GLU A 68 0.62 -5.83 16.52
N GLU A 69 0.41 -4.70 15.84
CA GLU A 69 0.08 -3.41 16.47
C GLU A 69 -1.41 -3.29 16.83
N ARG A 70 -2.24 -4.24 16.37
CA ARG A 70 -3.70 -4.26 16.53
C ARG A 70 -4.36 -2.96 16.03
N VAL A 71 -3.94 -2.51 14.86
CA VAL A 71 -4.49 -1.32 14.19
C VAL A 71 -5.08 -1.66 12.83
N VAL A 72 -6.06 -0.87 12.40
CA VAL A 72 -6.62 -0.98 11.06
C VAL A 72 -5.70 -0.24 10.10
N ALA A 73 -4.78 -0.97 9.46
CA ALA A 73 -3.81 -0.42 8.50
C ALA A 73 -4.46 0.26 7.28
N ALA A 74 -5.70 -0.11 6.96
CA ALA A 74 -6.54 0.56 5.96
C ALA A 74 -6.95 1.99 6.36
N ALA A 75 -6.85 2.38 7.63
CA ALA A 75 -7.18 3.72 8.11
C ALA A 75 -5.91 4.62 8.15
N PRO A 76 -5.85 5.72 7.40
CA PRO A 76 -4.65 6.56 7.35
C PRO A 76 -4.42 7.34 8.65
N GLY A 77 -3.17 7.70 8.92
CA GLY A 77 -2.78 8.52 10.08
C GLY A 77 -2.78 10.03 9.83
N GLY A 78 -2.98 10.49 8.59
CA GLY A 78 -2.86 11.91 8.20
C GLY A 78 -4.13 12.75 8.44
N PRO A 79 -4.10 14.07 8.19
CA PRO A 79 -5.28 14.94 8.34
C PRO A 79 -6.26 14.88 7.16
N ASP A 80 -6.04 13.94 6.24
CA ASP A 80 -6.69 13.82 4.94
C ASP A 80 -8.18 13.37 5.04
N PRO A 81 -8.97 13.47 3.95
CA PRO A 81 -10.41 13.24 4.02
C PRO A 81 -10.82 11.77 4.06
N VAL A 82 -9.87 10.83 3.89
CA VAL A 82 -10.17 9.39 3.89
C VAL A 82 -10.46 8.94 5.32
N LEU A 83 -11.53 8.17 5.53
CA LEU A 83 -11.82 7.46 6.78
C LEU A 83 -11.06 6.14 6.83
N ALA A 84 -11.24 5.30 5.82
CA ALA A 84 -10.53 4.05 5.61
C ALA A 84 -10.58 3.64 4.14
N GLY A 85 -9.56 2.93 3.66
CA GLY A 85 -9.48 2.34 2.33
C GLY A 85 -9.23 0.84 2.42
N PHE A 86 -10.30 0.04 2.37
CA PHE A 86 -10.21 -1.42 2.48
C PHE A 86 -9.91 -2.03 1.11
N ARG A 87 -9.00 -2.99 1.06
CA ARG A 87 -8.41 -3.55 -0.15
C ARG A 87 -8.71 -5.03 -0.28
N GLY A 88 -8.88 -5.48 -1.52
CA GLY A 88 -9.11 -6.89 -1.84
C GLY A 88 -9.22 -7.19 -3.32
N LEU A 89 -9.47 -8.44 -3.65
CA LEU A 89 -9.65 -8.95 -5.00
C LEU A 89 -11.12 -8.98 -5.44
N ARG A 90 -12.05 -8.88 -4.48
CA ARG A 90 -13.49 -9.00 -4.70
C ARG A 90 -14.20 -7.75 -4.14
N PRO A 91 -14.83 -6.92 -4.99
CA PRO A 91 -15.38 -5.63 -4.57
C PRO A 91 -16.64 -5.77 -3.70
N ASP A 92 -17.41 -6.84 -3.90
CA ASP A 92 -18.59 -7.18 -3.10
C ASP A 92 -18.25 -7.42 -1.63
N GLU A 93 -17.11 -8.06 -1.37
CA GLU A 93 -16.67 -8.39 -0.01
C GLU A 93 -16.14 -7.17 0.75
N LEU A 94 -15.74 -6.09 0.06
CA LEU A 94 -15.20 -4.90 0.74
C LEU A 94 -16.27 -4.09 1.48
N TRP A 95 -17.54 -4.20 1.09
CA TRP A 95 -18.64 -3.50 1.76
C TRP A 95 -18.87 -4.00 3.20
N GLN A 96 -18.46 -5.23 3.52
CA GLN A 96 -18.63 -5.77 4.87
C GLN A 96 -17.82 -4.97 5.93
N PHE A 97 -16.79 -4.24 5.52
CA PHE A 97 -15.99 -3.39 6.40
C PHE A 97 -16.69 -2.09 6.81
N GLU A 98 -17.82 -1.73 6.19
CA GLU A 98 -18.60 -0.56 6.62
C GLU A 98 -19.04 -0.69 8.09
N GLY A 99 -19.29 -1.91 8.56
CA GLY A 99 -19.62 -2.18 9.97
C GLY A 99 -18.51 -1.82 10.96
N ALA A 100 -17.26 -1.71 10.51
CA ALA A 100 -16.13 -1.29 11.35
C ALA A 100 -16.04 0.24 11.48
N LEU A 101 -16.81 1.02 10.74
CA LEU A 101 -16.76 2.48 10.78
C LEU A 101 -17.63 3.00 11.94
N CYS A 102 -17.01 3.59 12.96
CA CYS A 102 -17.76 4.26 14.03
C CYS A 102 -18.07 5.73 13.73
N GLU A 103 -17.75 6.20 12.52
CA GLU A 103 -18.23 7.45 11.94
C GLU A 103 -19.04 7.14 10.70
N ARG A 104 -20.14 7.87 10.47
CA ARG A 104 -20.89 7.75 9.22
C ARG A 104 -20.05 8.31 8.07
N PRO A 105 -19.73 7.52 7.03
CA PRO A 105 -19.04 8.04 5.86
C PRO A 105 -19.93 9.05 5.11
N HIS A 106 -19.32 10.09 4.56
CA HIS A 106 -20.01 11.04 3.67
C HIS A 106 -20.37 10.38 2.34
N PHE A 107 -19.40 9.66 1.76
CA PHE A 107 -19.58 8.82 0.59
C PHE A 107 -18.46 7.77 0.52
N ALA A 108 -18.60 6.79 -0.36
CA ALA A 108 -17.58 5.81 -0.65
C ALA A 108 -17.30 5.75 -2.16
N VAL A 109 -16.07 5.40 -2.53
CA VAL A 109 -15.67 5.19 -3.92
C VAL A 109 -14.90 3.88 -4.01
N LEU A 110 -15.30 3.03 -4.95
CA LEU A 110 -14.60 1.80 -5.29
C LEU A 110 -13.63 2.07 -6.44
N TYR A 111 -12.33 1.90 -6.19
CA TYR A 111 -11.28 2.04 -7.19
C TYR A 111 -10.77 0.69 -7.67
N ARG A 112 -10.40 0.63 -8.95
CA ARG A 112 -9.42 -0.36 -9.43
C ARG A 112 -8.03 0.24 -9.26
N SER A 113 -7.10 -0.57 -8.78
CA SER A 113 -5.79 -0.13 -8.32
C SER A 113 -4.70 -1.09 -8.79
N ASN A 114 -3.52 -0.56 -9.07
CA ASN A 114 -2.32 -1.37 -9.33
C ASN A 114 -1.59 -1.77 -8.03
N GLN A 115 -2.13 -1.44 -6.85
CA GLN A 115 -1.57 -1.86 -5.57
C GLN A 115 -1.54 -3.38 -5.44
N HIS A 116 -0.52 -3.91 -4.74
CA HIS A 116 -0.33 -5.35 -4.49
C HIS A 116 -0.22 -6.24 -5.75
N THR A 117 0.05 -5.66 -6.92
CA THR A 117 0.21 -6.40 -8.19
C THR A 117 1.66 -6.74 -8.54
N GLY A 118 2.63 -6.09 -7.88
CA GLY A 118 4.04 -6.21 -8.25
C GLY A 118 4.43 -5.54 -9.57
N VAL A 119 3.53 -4.77 -10.22
CA VAL A 119 3.76 -4.17 -11.56
C VAL A 119 5.00 -3.27 -11.66
N HIS A 120 5.50 -2.77 -10.53
CA HIS A 120 6.68 -1.92 -10.46
C HIS A 120 8.01 -2.69 -10.47
N LEU A 121 7.98 -4.02 -10.31
CA LEU A 121 9.16 -4.87 -10.34
C LEU A 121 9.54 -5.16 -11.79
N VAL A 122 10.74 -4.74 -12.18
CA VAL A 122 11.25 -4.99 -13.54
C VAL A 122 12.54 -5.79 -13.51
N GLU A 123 12.77 -6.59 -14.55
CA GLU A 123 14.12 -7.04 -14.86
C GLU A 123 14.89 -5.86 -15.46
N GLY A 124 16.08 -5.56 -14.93
CA GLY A 124 16.79 -4.39 -15.41
C GLY A 124 18.02 -4.02 -14.60
N GLU A 125 18.62 -2.90 -14.98
CA GLU A 125 19.82 -2.38 -14.34
C GLU A 125 19.55 -1.80 -12.94
N LEU A 126 20.51 -2.05 -12.05
CA LEU A 126 20.52 -1.53 -10.69
C LEU A 126 20.92 -0.06 -10.70
N ARG A 127 19.93 0.81 -10.56
CA ARG A 127 20.14 2.25 -10.44
C ARG A 127 19.17 2.82 -9.40
N PRO A 128 19.54 3.92 -8.71
CA PRO A 128 18.62 4.62 -7.82
C PRO A 128 17.28 4.93 -8.52
N TYR A 129 16.20 4.97 -7.73
CA TYR A 129 14.83 5.22 -8.19
C TYR A 129 14.21 4.13 -9.10
N ARG A 130 14.69 2.87 -8.99
CA ARG A 130 14.09 1.70 -9.65
C ARG A 130 13.93 0.53 -8.68
N SER A 131 12.85 -0.22 -8.84
CA SER A 131 12.63 -1.50 -8.17
C SER A 131 12.89 -2.63 -9.15
N VAL A 132 13.76 -3.56 -8.78
CA VAL A 132 14.22 -4.61 -9.70
C VAL A 132 14.18 -5.99 -9.06
N LEU A 133 13.89 -7.00 -9.87
CA LEU A 133 14.00 -8.39 -9.46
C LEU A 133 15.43 -8.88 -9.69
N ILE A 134 16.08 -9.39 -8.64
CA ILE A 134 17.45 -9.89 -8.69
C ILE A 134 17.48 -11.29 -8.10
N ARG A 135 18.25 -12.18 -8.74
CA ARG A 135 18.58 -13.50 -8.20
C ARG A 135 20.06 -13.56 -7.83
N GLY A 136 20.35 -14.21 -6.72
CA GLY A 136 21.71 -14.34 -6.21
C GLY A 136 21.80 -15.30 -5.05
N THR A 137 23.03 -15.66 -4.69
CA THR A 137 23.34 -16.49 -3.53
C THR A 137 23.87 -15.61 -2.41
N VAL A 138 23.45 -15.86 -1.19
CA VAL A 138 23.98 -15.16 0.00
C VAL A 138 25.49 -15.41 0.11
N ALA A 139 26.26 -14.32 0.10
CA ALA A 139 27.73 -14.33 0.11
C ALA A 139 28.33 -13.86 1.44
N SER A 140 27.53 -13.25 2.33
CA SER A 140 27.94 -12.81 3.66
C SER A 140 27.02 -13.36 4.74
N ARG A 141 27.50 -13.38 5.99
CA ARG A 141 26.61 -13.44 7.14
C ARG A 141 25.82 -12.12 7.24
N PRO A 142 24.60 -12.11 7.80
CA PRO A 142 23.87 -10.87 8.06
C PRO A 142 24.63 -9.98 9.06
N ILE A 143 24.72 -8.68 8.75
CA ILE A 143 25.40 -7.69 9.59
C ILE A 143 24.38 -6.69 10.10
N LYS A 144 24.21 -6.62 11.43
CA LYS A 144 23.37 -5.59 12.06
C LYS A 144 24.16 -4.28 12.14
N VAL A 145 23.56 -3.20 11.62
CA VAL A 145 24.14 -1.85 11.64
C VAL A 145 23.39 -0.95 12.64
N PRO A 146 23.92 0.25 12.99
CA PRO A 146 23.25 1.16 13.92
C PRO A 146 21.79 1.43 13.53
N ARG A 147 20.93 1.64 14.53
CA ARG A 147 19.47 1.79 14.42
C ARG A 147 18.71 0.51 14.03
N GLY A 148 19.38 -0.64 14.00
CA GLY A 148 18.73 -1.95 13.95
C GLY A 148 18.47 -2.50 12.54
N HIS A 149 19.02 -1.87 11.50
CA HIS A 149 18.98 -2.40 10.15
C HIS A 149 19.92 -3.59 9.99
N VAL A 150 19.64 -4.46 9.01
CA VAL A 150 20.46 -5.63 8.70
C VAL A 150 20.89 -5.56 7.23
N ILE A 151 22.17 -5.80 6.97
CA ILE A 151 22.73 -5.86 5.62
C ILE A 151 23.19 -7.29 5.33
N VAL A 152 22.83 -7.80 4.15
CA VAL A 152 23.30 -9.07 3.59
C VAL A 152 23.86 -8.82 2.19
N THR A 153 25.04 -9.35 1.89
CA THR A 153 25.60 -9.27 0.55
C THR A 153 25.18 -10.48 -0.27
N LEU A 154 24.61 -10.25 -1.45
CA LEU A 154 24.33 -11.27 -2.46
C LEU A 154 25.43 -11.31 -3.52
N LYS A 155 25.84 -12.51 -3.90
CA LYS A 155 26.59 -12.75 -5.14
C LYS A 155 25.60 -13.03 -6.26
N THR A 156 25.63 -12.19 -7.28
CA THR A 156 24.73 -12.23 -8.43
C THR A 156 25.54 -12.27 -9.73
N GLU A 157 24.87 -12.45 -10.87
CA GLU A 157 25.50 -12.30 -12.20
C GLU A 157 26.04 -10.88 -12.44
N ARG A 158 25.57 -9.90 -11.68
CA ARG A 158 25.96 -8.47 -11.77
C ARG A 158 27.06 -8.09 -10.76
N GLY A 159 27.62 -9.08 -10.06
CA GLY A 159 28.59 -8.87 -8.99
C GLY A 159 27.98 -8.94 -7.59
N LEU A 160 28.69 -8.37 -6.62
CA LEU A 160 28.27 -8.31 -5.22
C LEU A 160 27.32 -7.13 -5.02
N ILE A 161 26.19 -7.39 -4.37
CA ILE A 161 25.15 -6.39 -4.11
C ILE A 161 24.75 -6.48 -2.63
N ASP A 162 24.75 -5.34 -1.96
CA ASP A 162 24.23 -5.23 -0.60
C ASP A 162 22.70 -5.09 -0.63
N VAL A 163 22.04 -5.93 0.17
CA VAL A 163 20.60 -5.90 0.41
C VAL A 163 20.37 -5.48 1.85
N ALA A 164 19.58 -4.42 2.03
CA ALA A 164 19.27 -3.87 3.34
C ALA A 164 17.84 -4.22 3.77
N PHE A 165 17.70 -4.69 5.00
CA PHE A 165 16.43 -4.87 5.71
C PHE A 165 16.36 -3.77 6.78
N PHE A 166 15.43 -2.83 6.60
CA PHE A 166 15.26 -1.72 7.53
C PHE A 166 14.55 -2.16 8.82
N ARG A 167 14.65 -1.38 9.90
CA ARG A 167 14.08 -1.79 11.19
C ARG A 167 12.56 -1.89 11.11
N GLU A 168 11.98 -1.02 10.30
CA GLU A 168 10.56 -0.86 10.06
C GLU A 168 9.94 -2.05 9.30
N THR A 169 10.74 -2.99 8.78
CA THR A 169 10.19 -4.19 8.13
C THR A 169 9.57 -5.18 9.11
N GLY A 170 9.80 -5.03 10.42
CA GLY A 170 9.28 -5.96 11.43
C GLY A 170 9.99 -7.34 11.40
N PRO A 171 9.54 -8.28 12.25
CA PRO A 171 10.03 -9.65 12.31
C PRO A 171 9.62 -10.52 11.11
#